data_AF-A0A955IYN4-F1
#
_entry.id   AF-A0A955IYN4-F1
#
_cell.length_a   1.000
_cell.length_b   1.000
_cell.length_c   1.000
_cell.angle_alpha   90.00
_cell.angle_beta   90.00
_cell.angle_gamma   90.00
#
_symmetry.space_group_name_H-M   'P 1'
#
loop_
_entity.id
_entity.type
_entity.pdbx_description
1 polymer ?
#
loop_
_entity_poly.entity_id
_entity_poly.type
_entity_poly.pdbx_seq_one_letter_code
_entity_poly.pdbx_strand_id
1 'polypeptide(L)'
;MRTGKGMDAGAPTHTEASFDPRDPYTLLCERCGYVIEELDREGVCPECGKLIAESTPNRPGTRWQQNPGVRSLLRTWWMTLRHPTRTLDTMILHDEQGMDLASASIFVGVGLAIVLCALPLVVEPEAFFMVLLVGGVIGTSLAWLVLFTLTAIEAMGLRFIARKRGFRIDHHVSWAIVGHGCVGWAIMAA
;
A
#
# COMPACT_ATOMS: atom_id res chain seq x y z
N MET A 1 35.99 -19.70 -53.27
CA MET A 1 35.81 -20.66 -52.15
C MET A 1 36.63 -20.19 -50.96
N ARG A 2 35.99 -19.57 -49.96
CA ARG A 2 36.56 -19.26 -48.65
C ARG A 2 35.50 -19.59 -47.62
N THR A 3 35.75 -20.66 -46.88
CA THR A 3 34.97 -21.19 -45.76
C THR A 3 35.37 -20.42 -44.49
N GLY A 4 34.51 -19.52 -44.00
CA GLY A 4 34.61 -18.96 -42.64
C GLY A 4 33.54 -19.64 -41.79
N LYS A 5 33.86 -20.71 -41.08
CA LYS A 5 34.38 -20.74 -39.70
C LYS A 5 33.39 -20.05 -38.73
N GLY A 6 32.52 -20.89 -38.18
CA GLY A 6 31.44 -20.54 -37.28
C GLY A 6 31.91 -19.80 -36.04
N MET A 7 31.18 -18.72 -35.74
CA MET A 7 31.10 -18.10 -34.43
C MET A 7 29.81 -18.58 -33.79
N ASP A 8 29.80 -19.84 -33.35
CA ASP A 8 28.84 -20.29 -32.35
C ASP A 8 29.40 -19.78 -31.01
N ALA A 9 29.21 -18.47 -30.78
CA ALA A 9 29.38 -17.90 -29.46
C ALA A 9 28.33 -18.57 -28.58
N GLY A 10 28.77 -19.59 -27.84
CA GLY A 10 27.94 -20.29 -26.87
C GLY A 10 27.25 -19.24 -26.01
N ALA A 11 25.94 -19.08 -26.23
CA ALA A 11 25.10 -18.29 -25.36
C ALA A 11 25.41 -18.77 -23.94
N PRO A 12 25.67 -17.86 -22.98
CA PRO A 12 25.84 -18.28 -21.60
C PRO A 12 24.62 -19.12 -21.26
N THR A 13 24.83 -20.41 -21.03
CA THR A 13 23.86 -21.25 -20.35
C THR A 13 23.71 -20.57 -19.01
N HIS A 14 22.66 -19.76 -18.86
CA HIS A 14 22.24 -19.21 -17.59
C HIS A 14 22.21 -20.42 -16.67
N THR A 15 23.22 -20.52 -15.80
CA THR A 15 23.21 -21.43 -14.68
C THR A 15 21.86 -21.17 -14.04
N GLU A 16 20.96 -22.15 -14.05
CA GLU A 16 19.64 -22.06 -13.43
C GLU A 16 19.86 -21.74 -11.96
N ALA A 17 20.06 -20.46 -11.63
CA ALA A 17 19.76 -19.95 -10.33
C ALA A 17 18.29 -20.29 -10.18
N SER A 18 18.01 -21.32 -9.36
CA SER A 18 16.66 -21.78 -9.14
C SER A 18 15.93 -20.67 -8.39
N PHE A 19 15.38 -19.73 -9.14
CA PHE A 19 14.54 -18.68 -8.61
C PHE A 19 13.37 -19.37 -7.94
N ASP A 20 13.30 -19.28 -6.61
CA ASP A 20 12.14 -19.80 -5.89
C ASP A 20 10.99 -18.84 -6.20
N PRO A 21 9.93 -19.29 -6.91
CA PRO A 21 8.72 -18.50 -7.07
C PRO A 21 7.98 -18.30 -5.73
N ARG A 22 8.54 -18.67 -4.59
CA ARG A 22 8.01 -18.34 -3.27
C ARG A 22 8.84 -17.29 -2.55
N ASP A 23 10.02 -16.95 -3.08
CA ASP A 23 10.83 -15.87 -2.53
C ASP A 23 10.08 -14.53 -2.74
N PRO A 24 9.81 -13.77 -1.66
CA PRO A 24 9.13 -12.47 -1.74
C PRO A 24 9.91 -11.42 -2.53
N TYR A 25 11.22 -11.60 -2.72
CA TYR A 25 12.05 -10.65 -3.47
C TYR A 25 12.11 -10.96 -4.97
N THR A 26 11.62 -12.13 -5.39
CA THR A 26 11.53 -12.52 -6.80
C THR A 26 10.64 -11.56 -7.56
N LEU A 27 11.21 -10.78 -8.49
CA LEU A 27 10.44 -9.87 -9.34
C LEU A 27 9.51 -10.64 -10.28
N LEU A 28 8.22 -10.32 -10.21
CA LEU A 28 7.19 -10.90 -11.06
C LEU A 28 6.53 -9.85 -11.94
N CYS A 29 6.07 -10.29 -13.12
CA CYS A 29 5.11 -9.55 -13.91
C CYS A 29 3.81 -9.39 -13.12
N GLU A 30 3.39 -8.15 -12.90
CA GLU A 30 2.21 -7.83 -12.10
C GLU A 30 0.88 -8.28 -12.73
N ARG A 31 0.89 -8.59 -14.03
CA ARG A 31 -0.30 -9.03 -14.76
C ARG A 31 -0.51 -10.54 -14.71
N CYS A 32 0.54 -11.31 -14.98
CA CYS A 32 0.44 -12.78 -15.09
C CYS A 32 1.22 -13.55 -14.03
N GLY A 33 2.07 -12.90 -13.23
CA GLY A 33 2.89 -13.54 -12.20
C GLY A 33 4.14 -14.26 -12.73
N TYR A 34 4.52 -14.07 -14.00
CA TYR A 34 5.74 -14.64 -14.57
C TYR A 34 7.00 -14.04 -13.92
N VAL A 35 8.04 -14.84 -13.67
CA VAL A 35 9.31 -14.35 -13.13
C VAL A 35 10.01 -13.50 -14.18
N ILE A 36 10.26 -12.23 -13.87
CA ILE A 36 10.89 -11.27 -14.79
C ILE A 36 12.31 -10.91 -14.38
N GLU A 37 12.88 -11.64 -13.42
CA GLU A 37 14.28 -11.50 -13.05
C GLU A 37 15.19 -11.85 -14.24
N GLU A 38 16.25 -11.07 -14.40
CA GLU A 38 17.24 -11.19 -15.48
C GLU A 38 16.72 -10.90 -16.91
N LEU A 39 15.42 -10.70 -17.10
CA LEU A 39 14.90 -10.25 -18.39
C LEU A 39 15.30 -8.80 -18.68
N ASP A 40 15.38 -8.47 -19.97
CA ASP A 40 15.60 -7.10 -20.41
C ASP A 40 14.48 -6.18 -19.88
N ARG A 41 14.86 -5.14 -19.14
CA ARG A 41 13.92 -4.22 -18.48
C ARG A 41 13.10 -3.42 -19.50
N GLU A 42 13.64 -3.21 -20.70
CA GLU A 42 12.95 -2.53 -21.80
C GLU A 42 12.10 -3.50 -22.63
N GLY A 43 12.23 -4.81 -22.38
CA GLY A 43 11.50 -5.86 -23.08
C GLY A 43 10.05 -6.02 -22.64
N VAL A 44 9.38 -6.97 -23.28
CA VAL A 44 8.01 -7.41 -22.95
C VAL A 44 8.03 -8.74 -22.21
N CYS A 45 7.08 -8.92 -21.29
CA CYS A 45 6.86 -10.18 -20.61
C CYS A 45 6.48 -11.27 -21.63
N PRO A 46 7.18 -12.43 -21.65
CA PRO A 46 6.95 -13.47 -22.66
C PRO A 46 5.57 -14.14 -22.55
N GLU A 47 4.94 -14.13 -21.38
CA GLU A 47 3.63 -14.75 -21.16
C GLU A 47 2.45 -13.86 -21.57
N CYS A 48 2.51 -12.56 -21.28
CA CYS A 48 1.35 -11.67 -21.40
C CYS A 48 1.58 -10.41 -22.23
N GLY A 49 2.82 -10.19 -22.71
CA GLY A 49 3.21 -9.03 -23.51
C GLY A 49 3.27 -7.69 -22.77
N LYS A 50 3.03 -7.64 -21.45
CA LYS A 50 3.18 -6.40 -20.67
C LYS A 50 4.64 -5.96 -20.66
N LEU A 51 4.92 -4.66 -20.81
CA LEU A 51 6.28 -4.13 -20.68
C LEU A 51 6.86 -4.43 -19.29
N ILE A 52 8.09 -4.92 -19.24
CA ILE A 52 8.75 -5.31 -17.99
C ILE A 52 9.00 -4.08 -17.12
N ALA A 53 9.35 -2.94 -17.72
CA ALA A 53 9.48 -1.65 -17.05
C ALA A 53 8.26 -1.28 -16.18
N GLU A 54 7.04 -1.62 -16.63
CA GLU A 54 5.80 -1.36 -15.88
C GLU A 54 5.59 -2.29 -14.67
N SER A 55 6.35 -3.38 -14.57
CA SER A 55 6.32 -4.32 -13.43
C SER A 55 7.55 -4.17 -12.52
N THR A 56 8.44 -3.22 -12.81
CA THR A 56 9.61 -2.95 -11.98
C THR A 56 9.25 -2.06 -10.78
N PRO A 57 9.96 -2.18 -9.64
CA PRO A 57 9.66 -1.44 -8.42
C PRO A 57 9.96 0.06 -8.51
N ASN A 58 10.41 0.58 -9.66
CA ASN A 58 10.71 2.00 -9.86
C ASN A 58 9.43 2.83 -10.08
N ARG A 59 8.49 2.73 -9.14
CA ARG A 59 7.26 3.50 -9.12
C ARG A 59 7.53 4.82 -8.40
N PRO A 60 6.87 5.92 -8.78
CA PRO A 60 7.05 7.21 -8.11
C PRO A 60 6.47 7.24 -6.69
N GLY A 61 5.64 6.27 -6.29
CA GLY A 61 4.94 6.28 -4.99
C GLY A 61 3.69 7.15 -4.99
N THR A 62 2.85 7.00 -3.97
CA THR A 62 1.72 7.90 -3.77
C THR A 62 2.21 9.29 -3.35
N ARG A 63 1.36 10.32 -3.46
CA ARG A 63 1.74 11.69 -3.08
C ARG A 63 2.14 11.80 -1.61
N TRP A 64 1.52 11.01 -0.74
CA TRP A 64 1.91 10.93 0.66
C TRP A 64 3.31 10.31 0.82
N GLN A 65 3.60 9.22 0.11
CA GLN A 65 4.92 8.57 0.15
C GLN A 65 6.05 9.48 -0.37
N GLN A 66 5.77 10.28 -1.39
CA GLN A 66 6.74 11.23 -1.95
C GLN A 66 7.02 12.43 -1.03
N ASN A 67 6.00 12.91 -0.31
CA ASN A 67 6.11 14.08 0.56
C ASN A 67 5.06 13.99 1.68
N PRO A 68 5.38 13.34 2.81
CA PRO A 68 4.43 13.14 3.91
C PRO A 68 3.94 14.49 4.48
N GLY A 69 2.63 14.68 4.54
CA GLY A 69 2.01 15.89 5.08
C GLY A 69 0.49 15.92 4.90
N VAL A 70 -0.23 16.72 5.70
CA VAL A 70 -1.72 16.71 5.72
C VAL A 70 -2.32 16.94 4.33
N ARG A 71 -1.75 17.87 3.54
CA ARG A 71 -2.23 18.14 2.17
C ARG A 71 -2.01 16.97 1.21
N SER A 72 -0.89 16.26 1.32
CA SER A 72 -0.61 15.09 0.48
C SER A 72 -1.41 13.87 0.93
N LEU A 73 -1.72 13.76 2.24
CA LEU A 73 -2.63 12.77 2.80
C LEU A 73 -4.03 12.92 2.21
N LEU A 74 -4.64 14.10 2.34
CA LEU A 74 -5.97 14.39 1.81
C LEU A 74 -6.05 14.18 0.29
N ARG A 75 -4.99 14.52 -0.44
CA ARG A 75 -4.90 14.25 -1.88
C ARG A 75 -4.79 12.77 -2.19
N THR A 76 -4.02 12.01 -1.41
CA THR A 76 -3.91 10.56 -1.55
C THR A 76 -5.26 9.91 -1.27
N TRP A 77 -5.93 10.29 -0.18
CA TRP A 77 -7.29 9.87 0.15
C TRP A 77 -8.28 10.12 -0.98
N TRP A 78 -8.32 11.35 -1.50
CA TRP A 78 -9.19 11.70 -2.62
C TRP A 78 -8.93 10.83 -3.85
N MET A 79 -7.66 10.59 -4.18
CA MET A 79 -7.26 9.74 -5.30
C MET A 79 -7.61 8.27 -5.06
N THR A 80 -7.41 7.74 -3.85
CA THR A 80 -7.79 6.37 -3.48
C THR A 80 -9.30 6.15 -3.65
N LEU A 81 -10.12 7.13 -3.24
CA LEU A 81 -11.58 7.03 -3.35
C LEU A 81 -12.08 7.13 -4.79
N ARG A 82 -11.50 8.04 -5.58
CA ARG A 82 -11.91 8.28 -6.98
C ARG A 82 -11.35 7.24 -7.95
N HIS A 83 -10.12 6.79 -7.70
CA HIS A 83 -9.32 5.96 -8.61
C HIS A 83 -8.47 4.96 -7.80
N PRO A 84 -9.10 3.96 -7.15
CA PRO A 84 -8.39 3.02 -6.27
C PRO A 84 -7.34 2.21 -7.01
N THR A 85 -7.66 1.69 -8.19
CA THR A 85 -6.73 0.90 -9.04
C THR A 85 -5.49 1.71 -9.39
N ARG A 86 -5.68 2.92 -9.93
CA ARG A 86 -4.57 3.82 -10.28
C ARG A 86 -3.70 4.17 -9.08
N THR A 87 -4.30 4.30 -7.90
CA THR A 87 -3.55 4.63 -6.68
C THR A 87 -2.68 3.47 -6.25
N LEU A 88 -3.22 2.25 -6.24
CA LEU A 88 -2.49 1.02 -5.93
C LEU A 88 -1.39 0.71 -6.97
N ASP A 89 -1.60 1.05 -8.24
CA ASP A 89 -0.59 0.90 -9.30
C ASP A 89 0.61 1.86 -9.13
N THR A 90 0.40 3.01 -8.48
CA THR A 90 1.48 3.97 -8.21
C THR A 90 2.18 3.78 -6.87
N MET A 91 1.57 2.99 -5.97
CA MET A 91 2.05 2.79 -4.61
C MET A 91 3.38 2.02 -4.61
N ILE A 92 4.34 2.51 -3.83
CA ILE A 92 5.57 1.79 -3.51
C ILE A 92 5.30 0.89 -2.31
N LEU A 93 5.80 -0.34 -2.37
CA LEU A 93 5.79 -1.27 -1.25
C LEU A 93 7.10 -1.09 -0.49
N HIS A 94 7.05 -0.41 0.65
CA HIS A 94 8.16 -0.31 1.60
C HIS A 94 7.66 -0.79 2.96
N ASP A 95 8.51 -1.56 3.63
CA ASP A 95 8.13 -2.33 4.82
C ASP A 95 7.61 -1.45 5.97
N GLU A 96 8.11 -0.21 6.08
CA GLU A 96 7.83 0.68 7.21
C GLU A 96 6.65 1.65 6.95
N GLN A 97 6.41 2.05 5.70
CA GLN A 97 5.53 3.19 5.40
C GLN A 97 4.02 2.87 5.46
N GLY A 98 3.63 1.60 5.37
CA GLY A 98 2.22 1.20 5.39
C GLY A 98 1.53 1.47 6.73
N MET A 99 2.24 1.22 7.83
CA MET A 99 1.75 1.45 9.20
C MET A 99 1.65 2.94 9.52
N ASP A 100 2.59 3.75 9.02
CA ASP A 100 2.59 5.20 9.21
C ASP A 100 1.38 5.86 8.55
N LEU A 101 1.02 5.44 7.33
CA LEU A 101 -0.16 5.98 6.66
C LEU A 101 -1.46 5.58 7.38
N ALA A 102 -1.56 4.32 7.80
CA ALA A 102 -2.74 3.83 8.52
C ALA A 102 -2.92 4.58 9.84
N SER A 103 -1.85 4.70 10.64
CA SER A 103 -1.88 5.41 11.91
C SER A 103 -2.20 6.90 11.72
N ALA A 104 -1.51 7.60 10.81
CA ALA A 104 -1.79 9.00 10.49
C ALA A 104 -3.25 9.22 10.08
N SER A 105 -3.79 8.29 9.28
CA SER A 105 -5.17 8.39 8.81
C SER A 105 -6.20 8.24 9.93
N ILE A 106 -5.97 7.29 10.84
CA ILE A 106 -6.81 7.09 12.03
C ILE A 106 -6.73 8.33 12.94
N PHE A 107 -5.54 8.88 13.18
CA PHE A 107 -5.38 10.08 14.01
C PHE A 107 -6.15 11.29 13.44
N VAL A 108 -6.05 11.53 12.13
CA VAL A 108 -6.77 12.62 11.47
C VAL A 108 -8.27 12.42 11.53
N GLY A 109 -8.77 11.20 11.25
CA GLY A 109 -10.20 10.90 11.29
C GLY A 109 -10.79 11.08 12.69
N VAL A 110 -10.12 10.54 13.71
CA VAL A 110 -10.57 10.65 15.11
C VAL A 110 -10.50 12.09 15.61
N GLY A 111 -9.43 12.83 15.29
CA GLY A 111 -9.30 14.23 15.65
C GLY A 111 -10.40 15.09 15.04
N LEU A 112 -10.75 14.85 13.78
CA LEU A 112 -11.85 15.55 13.11
C LEU A 112 -13.20 15.25 13.79
N ALA A 113 -13.49 13.98 14.08
CA ALA A 113 -14.73 13.58 14.76
C ALA A 113 -14.91 14.27 16.12
N ILE A 114 -13.82 14.41 16.89
CA ILE A 114 -13.87 15.09 18.20
C ILE A 114 -14.15 16.58 18.05
N VAL A 115 -13.50 17.25 17.09
CA VAL A 115 -13.76 18.67 16.83
C VAL A 115 -15.22 18.89 16.46
N LEU A 116 -15.78 18.02 15.60
CA LEU A 116 -17.18 18.10 15.19
C LEU A 116 -18.15 17.84 16.36
N CYS A 117 -17.86 16.84 17.20
CA CYS A 117 -18.64 16.55 18.41
C CYS A 117 -18.53 17.63 19.50
N ALA A 118 -17.41 18.36 19.56
CA ALA A 118 -17.18 19.42 20.54
C ALA A 118 -17.80 20.77 20.12
N LEU A 119 -18.04 20.99 18.83
CA LEU A 119 -18.59 22.24 18.29
C LEU A 119 -19.90 22.72 18.98
N PRO A 120 -20.88 21.85 19.29
CA PRO A 120 -22.11 22.26 19.97
C PRO A 120 -21.92 22.67 21.43
N LEU A 121 -20.80 22.27 22.05
CA LEU A 121 -20.51 22.48 23.47
C LEU A 121 -19.85 23.84 23.75
N VAL A 122 -19.54 24.62 22.72
CA VAL A 122 -18.93 25.95 22.83
C VAL A 122 -19.80 26.96 23.60
N VAL A 123 -21.08 26.62 23.82
CA VAL A 123 -22.03 27.47 24.55
C VAL A 123 -21.77 27.49 26.07
N GLU A 124 -21.15 26.45 26.65
CA GLU A 124 -20.84 26.39 28.09
C GLU A 124 -19.38 26.01 28.34
N PRO A 125 -18.50 26.97 28.72
CA PRO A 125 -17.05 26.77 28.73
C PRO A 125 -16.57 25.74 29.76
N GLU A 126 -17.32 25.54 30.85
CA GLU A 126 -16.94 24.60 31.93
C GLU A 126 -17.22 23.14 31.53
N ALA A 127 -18.38 22.89 30.92
CA ALA A 127 -18.70 21.59 30.35
C ALA A 127 -17.83 21.28 29.12
N PHE A 128 -17.52 22.30 28.31
CA PHE A 128 -16.66 22.17 27.14
C PHE A 128 -15.30 21.58 27.49
N PHE A 129 -14.62 22.09 28.53
CA PHE A 129 -13.27 21.64 28.86
C PHE A 129 -13.23 20.19 29.37
N MET A 130 -14.16 19.80 30.24
CA MET A 130 -14.24 18.43 30.75
C MET A 130 -14.62 17.41 29.65
N VAL A 131 -15.55 17.77 28.76
CA VAL A 131 -15.92 16.90 27.64
C VAL A 131 -14.77 16.78 26.64
N LEU A 132 -14.07 17.87 26.35
CA LEU A 132 -12.94 17.85 25.42
C LEU A 132 -11.73 17.10 26.02
N LEU A 133 -11.48 17.22 27.32
CA LEU A 133 -10.37 16.52 27.97
C LEU A 133 -10.68 15.03 28.20
N VAL A 134 -11.80 14.70 28.83
CA VAL A 134 -12.15 13.31 29.16
C VAL A 134 -12.71 12.59 27.94
N GLY A 135 -13.72 13.18 27.29
CA GLY A 135 -14.34 12.61 26.09
C GLY A 135 -13.39 12.64 24.90
N GLY A 136 -12.62 13.72 24.73
CA GLY A 136 -11.61 13.79 23.69
C GLY A 136 -10.48 12.79 23.90
N VAL A 137 -9.79 12.76 25.05
CA VAL A 137 -8.63 11.85 25.22
C VAL A 137 -9.06 10.38 25.27
N ILE A 138 -10.05 10.04 26.10
CA ILE A 138 -10.50 8.63 26.25
C ILE A 138 -11.20 8.18 24.97
N GLY A 139 -12.09 9.01 24.41
CA GLY A 139 -12.76 8.72 23.15
C GLY A 139 -11.79 8.58 21.99
N THR A 140 -10.79 9.45 21.88
CA THR A 140 -9.73 9.34 20.86
C THR A 140 -9.04 8.00 20.97
N SER A 141 -8.57 7.68 22.18
CA SER A 141 -7.74 6.51 22.42
C SER A 141 -8.51 5.22 22.16
N LEU A 142 -9.78 5.17 22.58
CA LEU A 142 -10.66 4.03 22.34
C LEU A 142 -11.01 3.89 20.85
N ALA A 143 -11.38 4.98 20.18
CA ALA A 143 -11.66 4.98 18.75
C ALA A 143 -10.43 4.56 17.94
N TRP A 144 -9.25 5.08 18.27
CA TRP A 144 -7.98 4.70 17.67
C TRP A 144 -7.70 3.21 17.86
N LEU A 145 -7.84 2.70 19.09
CA LEU A 145 -7.62 1.28 19.39
C LEU A 145 -8.58 0.38 18.58
N VAL A 146 -9.86 0.74 18.53
CA VAL A 146 -10.88 0.00 17.78
C VAL A 146 -10.57 0.02 16.28
N LEU A 147 -10.34 1.20 15.69
CA LEU A 147 -10.06 1.34 14.26
C LEU A 147 -8.75 0.66 13.87
N PHE A 148 -7.72 0.76 14.69
CA PHE A 148 -6.46 0.05 14.48
C PHE A 148 -6.65 -1.47 14.54
N THR A 149 -7.44 -1.97 15.50
CA THR A 149 -7.77 -3.40 15.61
C THR A 149 -8.53 -3.90 14.38
N LEU A 150 -9.53 -3.15 13.91
CA LEU A 150 -10.27 -3.49 12.69
C LEU A 150 -9.35 -3.49 11.46
N THR A 151 -8.48 -2.50 11.33
CA THR A 151 -7.45 -2.42 10.27
C THR A 151 -6.52 -3.64 10.31
N ALA A 152 -6.09 -4.07 11.50
CA ALA A 152 -5.26 -5.27 11.65
C ALA A 152 -6.01 -6.56 11.28
N ILE A 153 -7.30 -6.67 11.63
CA ILE A 153 -8.16 -7.80 11.24
C ILE A 153 -8.31 -7.85 9.72
N GLU A 154 -8.54 -6.70 9.06
CA GLU A 154 -8.63 -6.62 7.61
C GLU A 154 -7.32 -7.04 6.94
N ALA A 155 -6.17 -6.58 7.43
CA ALA A 155 -4.87 -6.98 6.91
C ALA A 155 -4.65 -8.50 7.05
N MET A 156 -5.05 -9.08 8.19
CA MET A 156 -4.98 -10.53 8.41
C MET A 156 -5.92 -11.31 7.48
N GLY A 157 -7.16 -10.85 7.31
CA GLY A 157 -8.15 -11.44 6.41
C GLY A 157 -7.71 -11.40 4.95
N LEU A 158 -7.14 -10.28 4.51
CA LEU A 158 -6.61 -10.11 3.16
C LEU A 158 -5.47 -11.10 2.88
N ARG A 159 -4.54 -11.29 3.82
CA ARG A 159 -3.48 -12.32 3.74
C ARG A 159 -4.03 -13.75 3.74
N PHE A 160 -5.09 -14.01 4.49
CA PHE A 160 -5.73 -15.34 4.50
C PHE A 160 -6.37 -15.66 3.15
N ILE A 161 -7.14 -14.72 2.60
CA ILE A 161 -7.78 -14.86 1.28
C ILE A 161 -6.73 -14.95 0.17
N ALA A 162 -5.68 -14.13 0.24
CA ALA A 162 -4.57 -14.16 -0.71
C ALA A 162 -3.89 -15.53 -0.75
N ARG A 163 -3.55 -16.09 0.41
CA ARG A 163 -2.97 -17.44 0.52
C ARG A 163 -3.89 -18.51 -0.09
N LYS A 164 -5.20 -18.44 0.17
CA LYS A 164 -6.17 -19.39 -0.41
C LYS A 164 -6.28 -19.28 -1.94
N ARG A 165 -6.05 -18.09 -2.49
CA ARG A 165 -6.11 -17.81 -3.94
C ARG A 165 -4.75 -17.90 -4.64
N GLY A 166 -3.68 -18.24 -3.93
CA GLY A 166 -2.33 -18.29 -4.48
C GLY A 166 -1.71 -16.92 -4.79
N PHE A 167 -2.25 -15.84 -4.24
CA PHE A 167 -1.68 -14.50 -4.38
C PHE A 167 -0.54 -14.29 -3.39
N ARG A 168 0.53 -13.63 -3.84
CA ARG A 168 1.68 -13.24 -3.02
C ARG A 168 1.42 -11.90 -2.33
N ILE A 169 0.64 -11.94 -1.25
CA ILE A 169 0.45 -10.78 -0.39
C ILE A 169 1.12 -11.04 0.94
N ASP A 170 2.24 -10.36 1.17
CA ASP A 170 3.03 -10.43 2.38
C ASP A 170 2.42 -9.54 3.50
N HIS A 171 3.14 -9.41 4.61
CA HIS A 171 2.68 -8.56 5.71
C HIS A 171 2.66 -7.08 5.32
N HIS A 172 3.69 -6.60 4.64
CA HIS A 172 3.87 -5.18 4.35
C HIS A 172 2.90 -4.69 3.27
N VAL A 173 2.69 -5.48 2.21
CA VAL A 173 1.67 -5.20 1.18
C VAL A 173 0.28 -5.13 1.81
N SER A 174 -0.05 -6.05 2.72
CA SER A 174 -1.37 -6.04 3.36
C SER A 174 -1.64 -4.75 4.15
N TRP A 175 -0.65 -4.30 4.93
CA TRP A 175 -0.75 -3.03 5.66
C TRP A 175 -0.76 -1.82 4.74
N ALA A 176 0.00 -1.83 3.65
CA ALA A 176 -0.03 -0.75 2.68
C ALA A 176 -1.42 -0.62 2.01
N ILE A 177 -2.01 -1.75 1.59
CA ILE A 177 -3.35 -1.78 0.99
C ILE A 177 -4.40 -1.28 1.98
N VAL A 178 -4.45 -1.85 3.18
CA VAL A 178 -5.46 -1.49 4.18
C VAL A 178 -5.22 -0.08 4.71
N GLY A 179 -3.97 0.36 4.86
CA GLY A 179 -3.62 1.73 5.24
C GLY A 179 -4.08 2.77 4.21
N HIS A 180 -4.14 2.45 2.92
CA HIS A 180 -4.79 3.33 1.93
C HIS A 180 -6.32 3.21 1.98
N GLY A 181 -6.85 2.01 2.28
CA GLY A 181 -8.28 1.75 2.42
C GLY A 181 -8.92 2.37 3.67
N CYS A 182 -8.13 2.65 4.71
CA CYS A 182 -8.64 3.17 5.98
C CYS A 182 -9.21 4.59 5.89
N VAL A 183 -9.02 5.29 4.76
CA VAL A 183 -9.75 6.52 4.42
C VAL A 183 -11.27 6.34 4.55
N GLY A 184 -11.80 5.15 4.26
CA GLY A 184 -13.22 4.85 4.43
C GLY A 184 -13.68 5.02 5.88
N TRP A 185 -12.86 4.58 6.84
CA TRP A 185 -13.13 4.76 8.26
C TRP A 185 -13.13 6.23 8.66
N ALA A 186 -12.17 7.00 8.16
CA ALA A 186 -12.09 8.44 8.44
C ALA A 186 -13.30 9.21 7.90
N ILE A 187 -13.84 8.82 6.73
CA ILE A 187 -15.05 9.42 6.16
C ILE A 187 -16.30 9.02 6.92
N MET A 188 -16.43 7.76 7.33
CA MET A 188 -17.61 7.31 8.09
C MET A 188 -17.65 7.90 9.52
N ALA A 189 -16.50 8.26 10.08
CA ALA A 189 -16.39 8.84 11.41
C ALA A 189 -16.60 10.37 11.45
N ALA A 190 -16.55 11.05 10.30
CA ALA A 190 -16.72 12.50 10.16
C ALA A 190 -18.15 12.87 9.78
#